data_AF-A0A359DZX0-F1
#
_entry.id   AF-A0A359DZX0-F1
#
_cell.length_a   1.000
_cell.length_b   1.000
_cell.length_c   1.000
_cell.angle_alpha   90.00
_cell.angle_beta   90.00
_cell.angle_gamma   90.00
#
_symmetry.space_group_name_H-M   'P 1'
#
loop_
_entity.id
_entity.type
_entity.pdbx_description
1 polymer ?
#
loop_
_entity_poly.entity_id
_entity_poly.type
_entity_poly.pdbx_seq_one_letter_code
_entity_poly.pdbx_strand_id
1 'polypeptide(L)' 'MNNSGRIFTNKNFKSSKITGDIIGCGMRVHSGLGPGYPEIIYQRAMALELDKAGLTFSREVSIPIL' A
#
# COMPACT_ATOMS: atom_id res chain seq x y z
N MET A 1 -7.83 -21.41 -4.08
CA MET A 1 -6.57 -21.23 -4.84
C MET A 1 -5.52 -20.57 -3.96
N ASN A 2 -4.59 -21.40 -3.47
CA ASN A 2 -3.15 -21.16 -3.33
C ASN A 2 -2.62 -19.77 -3.75
N ASN A 3 -2.26 -18.95 -2.76
CA ASN A 3 -1.34 -17.84 -2.95
C ASN A 3 -0.15 -18.00 -1.99
N SER A 4 0.84 -18.80 -2.37
CA SER A 4 2.16 -18.88 -1.71
C SER A 4 3.04 -17.66 -2.01
N GLY A 5 2.44 -16.49 -2.26
CA GLY A 5 3.14 -15.26 -2.60
C GLY A 5 3.60 -14.52 -1.33
N ARG A 6 4.89 -14.67 -1.00
CA ARG A 6 5.67 -13.88 -0.01
C ARG A 6 4.90 -13.36 1.22
N ILE A 7 5.10 -14.06 2.33
CA ILE A 7 4.68 -13.60 3.66
C ILE A 7 5.47 -12.31 4.01
N PHE A 8 4.85 -11.14 3.85
CA PHE A 8 5.44 -9.85 4.29
C PHE A 8 5.33 -9.62 5.79
N THR A 9 4.87 -10.63 6.54
CA THR A 9 4.68 -10.53 7.98
C THR A 9 5.80 -11.25 8.74
N ASN A 10 6.55 -10.51 9.55
CA ASN A 10 7.50 -11.01 10.52
C ASN A 10 6.95 -10.77 11.94
N LYS A 11 6.70 -11.86 12.68
CA LYS A 11 6.13 -11.84 14.04
C LYS A 11 6.93 -11.01 15.06
N ASN A 12 8.19 -10.70 14.79
CA ASN A 12 9.03 -9.91 15.69
C ASN A 12 8.70 -8.40 15.67
N PHE A 13 7.94 -7.91 14.69
CA PHE A 13 7.55 -6.50 14.62
C PHE A 13 6.09 -6.30 15.02
N LYS A 14 5.86 -5.38 15.96
CA LYS A 14 4.52 -4.99 16.43
C LYS A 14 3.59 -4.58 15.27
N SER A 15 4.13 -3.88 14.27
CA SER A 15 3.37 -3.36 13.13
C SER A 15 3.38 -4.29 11.91
N SER A 16 3.81 -5.54 12.07
CA SER A 16 4.06 -6.40 10.92
C SER A 16 2.83 -6.65 10.04
N LYS A 17 1.63 -6.77 10.64
CA LYS A 17 0.40 -6.98 9.89
C LYS A 17 0.07 -5.76 9.02
N ILE A 18 0.02 -4.57 9.62
CA ILE A 18 -0.31 -3.32 8.90
C ILE A 18 0.73 -3.02 7.82
N THR A 19 2.01 -3.30 8.06
CA THR A 19 3.07 -3.21 7.03
C THR A 19 2.77 -4.13 5.85
N GLY A 20 2.43 -5.40 6.12
CA GLY A 20 2.06 -6.34 5.07
C GLY A 20 0.82 -5.90 4.27
N ASP A 21 -0.19 -5.38 4.96
CA ASP A 21 -1.41 -4.87 4.33
C ASP A 21 -1.10 -3.68 3.40
N ILE A 22 -0.30 -2.69 3.85
CA ILE A 22 0.12 -1.53 3.04
C ILE A 22 0.92 -1.97 1.82
N ILE A 23 1.92 -2.85 1.99
CA ILE A 23 2.75 -3.37 0.89
C ILE A 23 1.86 -4.11 -0.11
N GLY A 24 0.95 -4.96 0.36
CA GLY A 24 0.01 -5.69 -0.48
C GLY A 24 -0.86 -4.75 -1.32
N CYS A 25 -1.34 -3.65 -0.72
CA CYS A 25 -2.07 -2.62 -1.46
C CYS A 25 -1.20 -1.99 -2.56
N GLY A 26 0.04 -1.60 -2.25
CA GLY A 26 0.96 -1.02 -3.24
C GLY A 26 1.29 -1.98 -4.38
N MET A 27 1.45 -3.27 -4.09
CA MET A 27 1.67 -4.30 -5.11
C MET A 27 0.47 -4.42 -6.05
N ARG A 28 -0.77 -4.41 -5.54
CA ARG A 28 -1.98 -4.47 -6.38
C ARG A 28 -2.09 -3.25 -7.28
N VAL A 29 -1.78 -2.06 -6.76
CA VAL A 29 -1.73 -0.83 -7.58
C VAL A 29 -0.70 -0.96 -8.70
N HIS A 30 0.53 -1.36 -8.38
CA HIS A 30 1.59 -1.49 -9.37
C HIS A 30 1.30 -2.56 -10.43
N SER A 31 0.78 -3.73 -10.02
CA SER A 31 0.37 -4.79 -10.95
C SER A 31 -0.83 -4.41 -11.82
N GLY A 32 -1.75 -3.59 -11.30
CA GLY A 32 -2.94 -3.16 -12.04
C GLY A 32 -2.68 -2.01 -13.01
N LEU A 33 -1.87 -1.03 -12.63
CA LEU A 33 -1.56 0.13 -13.48
C LEU A 33 -0.35 -0.10 -14.40
N GLY A 34 0.66 -0.85 -13.96
CA GLY A 34 1.96 -0.88 -14.63
C GLY A 34 2.70 0.45 -14.50
N PRO A 35 3.85 0.65 -15.17
CA PRO A 35 4.63 1.89 -15.16
C PRO A 35 4.06 2.97 -16.11
N GLY A 36 4.44 4.23 -15.92
CA GLY A 36 4.26 5.30 -16.92
C GLY A 36 3.08 6.25 -16.70
N TYR A 37 2.31 6.07 -15.63
CA TYR A 37 1.23 6.98 -15.28
C TYR A 37 1.74 8.18 -14.46
N PRO A 38 1.06 9.34 -14.53
CA PRO A 38 1.31 10.45 -13.62
C PRO A 38 1.11 10.05 -12.16
N GLU A 39 1.89 10.64 -11.26
CA GLU A 39 1.85 10.35 -9.81
C GLU A 39 0.44 10.41 -9.22
N ILE A 40 -0.37 11.39 -9.63
CA ILE A 40 -1.76 11.55 -9.18
C ILE A 40 -2.62 10.30 -9.40
N ILE A 41 -2.31 9.51 -10.44
CA ILE A 41 -3.03 8.25 -10.74
C ILE A 41 -2.64 7.18 -9.73
N TYR A 42 -1.35 7.03 -9.42
CA TYR A 42 -0.89 6.12 -8.36
C TYR A 42 -1.46 6.51 -7.01
N GLN A 43 -1.47 7.80 -6.68
CA GLN A 43 -2.02 8.30 -5.41
C GLN A 43 -3.52 7.96 -5.27
N ARG A 44 -4.31 8.13 -6.35
CA ARG A 44 -5.74 7.78 -6.37
C ARG A 44 -5.95 6.26 -6.26
N ALA A 45 -5.20 5.47 -7.01
CA ALA A 45 -5.29 4.02 -6.94
C ALA A 45 -4.87 3.49 -5.55
N MET A 46 -3.84 4.08 -4.95
CA MET A 46 -3.39 3.75 -3.60
C MET A 46 -4.48 4.07 -2.56
N ALA A 47 -5.11 5.24 -2.66
CA ALA A 47 -6.23 5.61 -1.78
C ALA A 47 -7.38 4.58 -1.85
N LEU A 48 -7.74 4.13 -3.05
CA LEU A 48 -8.79 3.10 -3.22
C LEU A 48 -8.39 1.75 -2.61
N GLU A 49 -7.15 1.32 -2.77
CA GLU A 49 -6.70 0.04 -2.21
C GLU A 49 -6.56 0.07 -0.69
N LEU A 50 -6.14 1.20 -0.10
CA LEU A 50 -6.09 1.39 1.35
C LEU A 50 -7.49 1.44 1.96
N ASP A 51 -8.45 2.10 1.30
CA ASP A 51 -9.85 2.15 1.72
C ASP A 51 -10.49 0.77 1.72
N LYS A 52 -10.29 -0.02 0.65
CA LYS A 52 -10.73 -1.43 0.58
C LYS A 52 -10.12 -2.31 1.66
N ALA A 53 -8.89 -2.01 2.08
CA ALA A 53 -8.22 -2.71 3.16
C ALA A 53 -8.67 -2.24 4.57
N GLY A 54 -9.57 -1.26 4.66
CA GLY A 54 -10.06 -0.70 5.92
C GLY A 54 -8.99 0.08 6.68
N LEU A 55 -7.96 0.60 5.99
CA LEU A 55 -6.87 1.35 6.59
C LEU A 55 -7.21 2.83 6.62
N THR A 56 -6.99 3.49 7.76
CA THR A 56 -7.08 4.94 7.87
C THR A 56 -5.82 5.58 7.30
N PHE A 57 -5.97 6.56 6.40
CA PHE A 57 -4.86 7.26 5.78
C PHE A 57 -5.21 8.73 5.51
N SER A 58 -4.18 9.54 5.24
CA SER A 58 -4.34 10.88 4.68
C SER A 58 -3.44 11.02 3.45
N ARG A 59 -3.84 11.90 2.54
CA ARG A 59 -3.16 12.18 1.28
C ARG A 59 -2.44 13.52 1.36
N GLU A 60 -1.28 13.63 0.73
CA GLU A 60 -0.54 14.90 0.60
C GLU A 60 -0.36 15.62 1.95
N VAL A 61 -0.02 14.84 2.99
CA VAL A 61 0.29 15.42 4.30
C VAL A 61 1.56 16.24 4.16
N SER A 62 1.47 17.54 4.41
CA SER A 62 2.63 18.42 4.47
C SER A 62 3.55 17.98 5.61
N ILE A 63 4.80 17.65 5.29
CA ILE A 63 5.83 17.30 6.27
C ILE A 63 6.78 18.49 6.41
N PRO A 64 7.06 18.97 7.64
CA PRO A 64 8.04 20.02 7.83
C PRO A 64 9.44 19.52 7.44
N ILE A 65 10.18 20.34 6.69
CA ILE A 65 11.61 20.14 6.49
C ILE A 65 12.36 20.57 7.76
N LEU A 66 13.26 19.72 8.26
CA LEU A 66 14.13 19.98 9.41
C LEU A 66 15.46 20.60 8.98
#